data_AF-A0A383EYN9-F1
#
_entry.id   AF-A0A383EYN9-F1
#
_cell.length_a   1.000
_cell.length_b   1.000
_cell.length_c   1.000
_cell.angle_alpha   90.00
_cell.angle_beta   90.00
_cell.angle_gamma   90.00
#
_symmetry.space_group_name_H-M   'P 1'
#
loop_
_entity.id
_entity.type
_entity.pdbx_description
1 polymer ?
#
loop_
_entity_poly.entity_id
_entity_poly.type
_entity_poly.pdbx_seq_one_letter_code
_entity_poly.pdbx_strand_id
1 'polypeptide(L)'
;MNCRFSQRFFVSRLLSLLLVLAIPLAAEDKPLPISDWGALSSWGTKRYKFTRVSPQGQKVETGSLTFETKLTRDGVILKDKFFIEIKGKEVSMDMTQTCLRDQYLSPTRIECKGKGDDEFQTFKATIKDGKATIKGERNKIMEIPKGTVTFFAFFRIVTQLPR
;
A
#
# COMPACT_ATOMS: atom_id res chain seq x y z
N MET A 1 -1.31 -5.02 49.48
CA MET A 1 -1.21 -3.55 49.36
C MET A 1 -0.23 -3.21 48.23
N ASN A 2 -0.78 -2.65 47.15
CA ASN A 2 -0.18 -1.75 46.16
C ASN A 2 1.20 -2.05 45.55
N CYS A 3 1.22 -2.83 44.46
CA CYS A 3 2.20 -2.64 43.38
C CYS A 3 1.60 -1.71 42.32
N ARG A 4 2.05 -0.44 42.29
CA ARG A 4 1.80 0.47 41.18
C ARG A 4 2.90 0.28 40.13
N PHE A 5 2.65 -0.57 39.13
CA PHE A 5 3.43 -0.53 37.89
C PHE A 5 2.76 0.46 36.93
N SER A 6 3.27 1.68 36.91
CA SER A 6 2.97 2.66 35.85
C SER A 6 3.88 2.35 34.67
N GLN A 7 3.48 1.40 33.82
CA GLN A 7 4.01 1.31 32.46
C GLN A 7 3.11 2.12 31.54
N ARG A 8 3.39 3.43 31.45
CA ARG A 8 2.99 4.21 30.29
C ARG A 8 3.77 3.68 29.09
N PHE A 9 3.15 2.74 28.36
CA PHE A 9 3.58 2.36 27.03
C PHE A 9 3.38 3.56 26.09
N PHE A 10 4.37 4.44 26.04
CA PHE A 10 4.60 5.34 24.92
C PHE A 10 5.07 4.48 23.73
N VAL A 11 4.15 3.75 23.11
CA VAL A 11 4.41 3.14 21.79
C VAL A 11 4.38 4.28 20.78
N SER A 12 5.55 4.89 20.63
CA SER A 12 5.83 6.03 19.78
C SER A 12 5.56 5.70 18.31
N ARG A 13 4.48 6.28 17.76
CA ARG A 13 4.35 7.04 16.48
C ARG A 13 5.18 6.71 15.23
N LEU A 14 5.91 5.59 15.16
CA LEU A 14 6.84 5.29 14.06
C LEU A 14 6.43 4.12 13.17
N LEU A 15 5.34 3.40 13.50
CA LEU A 15 4.98 2.19 12.76
C LEU A 15 4.37 2.45 11.38
N SER A 16 3.78 3.63 11.15
CA SER A 16 2.99 3.89 9.93
C SER A 16 3.82 4.13 8.66
N LEU A 17 5.11 4.46 8.75
CA LEU A 17 5.97 4.61 7.55
C LEU A 17 6.71 3.31 7.16
N LEU A 18 7.12 2.53 8.17
CA LEU A 18 7.85 1.26 7.99
C LEU A 18 6.96 0.14 7.43
N LEU A 19 5.65 0.23 7.62
CA LEU A 19 4.69 -0.72 7.05
C LEU A 19 4.38 -0.45 5.56
N VAL A 20 4.53 0.79 5.09
CA VAL A 20 4.30 1.16 3.68
C VAL A 20 5.52 0.84 2.82
N LEU A 21 6.70 0.95 3.41
CA LEU A 21 7.99 0.65 2.78
C LEU A 21 8.56 -0.56 3.50
N ALA A 22 8.11 -1.74 3.07
CA ALA A 22 8.59 -3.02 3.56
C ALA A 22 10.11 -2.98 3.80
N ILE A 23 10.51 -3.47 4.97
CA ILE A 23 11.91 -3.71 5.33
C ILE A 23 12.60 -4.37 4.13
N PRO A 24 13.78 -3.88 3.69
CA PRO A 24 14.50 -4.49 2.58
C PRO A 24 15.05 -5.83 3.08
N LEU A 25 14.22 -6.88 2.98
CA LEU A 25 14.72 -8.24 2.93
C LEU A 25 15.46 -8.33 1.60
N ALA A 26 16.79 -8.38 1.65
CA ALA A 26 17.62 -8.77 0.52
C ALA A 26 17.30 -10.25 0.20
N ALA A 27 16.15 -10.46 -0.42
CA ALA A 27 15.82 -11.71 -1.09
C ALA A 27 16.65 -11.76 -2.38
N GLU A 28 17.17 -12.95 -2.73
CA GLU A 28 17.70 -13.19 -4.07
C GLU A 28 16.71 -12.63 -5.09
N ASP A 29 17.23 -11.85 -6.03
CA ASP A 29 16.52 -11.00 -6.99
C ASP A 29 15.77 -11.86 -8.03
N LYS A 30 14.90 -12.76 -7.55
CA LYS A 30 14.02 -13.58 -8.39
C LYS A 30 12.98 -12.63 -8.96
N PRO A 31 12.91 -12.48 -10.30
CA PRO A 31 12.02 -11.53 -10.93
C PRO A 31 10.56 -11.86 -10.56
N LEU A 32 9.76 -10.84 -10.27
CA LEU A 32 8.32 -11.01 -10.12
C LEU A 32 7.73 -11.41 -11.49
N PRO A 33 6.68 -12.26 -11.55
CA PRO A 33 6.23 -12.88 -12.78
C PRO A 33 5.38 -11.97 -13.69
N ILE A 34 5.73 -10.68 -13.82
CA ILE A 34 5.14 -9.81 -14.84
C ILE A 34 5.97 -9.94 -16.12
N SER A 35 5.73 -11.01 -16.88
CA SER A 35 6.32 -11.20 -18.21
C SER A 35 5.36 -10.84 -19.34
N ASP A 36 4.04 -10.78 -19.07
CA ASP A 36 3.01 -10.49 -20.06
C ASP A 36 2.23 -9.19 -19.74
N TRP A 37 2.56 -8.14 -20.49
CA TRP A 37 1.90 -6.83 -20.41
C TRP A 37 0.46 -6.84 -20.94
N GLY A 38 0.12 -7.79 -21.81
CA GLY A 38 -1.24 -8.03 -22.28
C GLY A 38 -2.15 -8.47 -21.13
N ALA A 39 -1.66 -9.38 -20.28
CA ALA A 39 -2.37 -9.82 -19.08
C ALA A 39 -2.66 -8.65 -18.10
N LEU A 40 -1.74 -7.71 -17.94
CA LEU A 40 -1.94 -6.49 -17.12
C LEU A 40 -3.12 -5.63 -17.59
N SER A 41 -3.38 -5.57 -18.91
CA SER A 41 -4.54 -4.84 -19.44
C SER A 41 -5.88 -5.47 -19.04
N SER A 42 -5.88 -6.79 -18.76
CA SER A 42 -7.07 -7.54 -18.33
C SER A 42 -7.40 -7.38 -16.84
N TRP A 43 -6.48 -6.85 -16.04
CA TRP A 43 -6.68 -6.68 -14.59
C TRP A 43 -7.82 -5.71 -14.27
N GLY A 44 -7.98 -4.66 -15.09
CA GLY A 44 -9.11 -3.75 -15.04
C GLY A 44 -9.39 -3.19 -13.65
N THR A 45 -10.67 -3.19 -13.25
CA THR A 45 -11.09 -2.82 -11.89
C THR A 45 -11.60 -4.04 -11.14
N LYS A 46 -11.06 -4.28 -9.93
CA LYS A 46 -11.47 -5.36 -9.02
C LYS A 46 -11.85 -4.78 -7.67
N ARG A 47 -12.91 -5.30 -7.06
CA ARG A 47 -13.38 -4.89 -5.74
C ARG A 47 -13.44 -6.09 -4.79
N TYR A 48 -12.90 -5.90 -3.61
CA TYR A 48 -12.86 -6.84 -2.51
C TYR A 48 -13.60 -6.25 -1.30
N LYS A 49 -14.14 -7.12 -0.47
CA LYS A 49 -14.83 -6.77 0.77
C LYS A 49 -14.15 -7.46 1.93
N PHE A 50 -13.99 -6.74 3.03
CA PHE A 50 -13.51 -7.31 4.28
C PHE A 50 -14.73 -7.67 5.14
N THR A 51 -14.78 -8.92 5.58
CA THR A 51 -15.87 -9.42 6.41
C THR A 51 -15.30 -9.97 7.70
N ARG A 52 -15.72 -9.40 8.82
CA ARG A 52 -15.44 -9.95 10.15
C ARG A 52 -16.45 -11.05 10.45
N VAL A 53 -15.95 -12.20 10.90
CA VAL A 53 -16.78 -13.32 11.35
C VAL A 53 -16.71 -13.39 12.87
N SER A 54 -17.85 -13.33 13.55
CA SER A 54 -17.92 -13.49 15.00
C SER A 54 -17.67 -14.95 15.41
N PRO A 55 -17.33 -15.23 16.68
CA PRO A 55 -17.23 -16.60 17.19
C PRO A 55 -18.52 -17.42 16.99
N GLN A 56 -19.67 -16.75 16.92
CA GLN A 56 -20.99 -17.34 16.68
C GLN A 56 -21.33 -17.47 15.18
N GLY A 57 -20.37 -17.18 14.29
CA GLY A 57 -20.53 -17.31 12.83
C GLY A 57 -21.22 -16.13 12.14
N GLN A 58 -21.54 -15.05 12.85
CA GLN A 58 -22.15 -13.86 12.24
C GLN A 58 -21.12 -13.12 11.39
N LYS A 59 -21.51 -12.79 10.15
CA LYS A 59 -20.68 -12.08 9.18
C LYS A 59 -21.08 -10.62 9.12
N VAL A 60 -20.13 -9.72 9.33
CA VAL A 60 -20.33 -8.28 9.20
C VAL A 60 -19.28 -7.73 8.23
N GLU A 61 -19.72 -7.02 7.19
CA GLU A 61 -18.82 -6.30 6.30
C GLU A 61 -18.20 -5.13 7.08
N THR A 62 -16.87 -5.09 7.15
CA THR A 62 -16.12 -4.08 7.91
C THR A 62 -15.23 -3.23 7.02
N GLY A 63 -15.29 -3.39 5.69
CA GLY A 63 -14.45 -2.62 4.80
C GLY A 63 -14.50 -3.07 3.35
N SER A 64 -13.81 -2.32 2.50
CA SER A 64 -13.63 -2.67 1.08
C SER A 64 -12.28 -2.18 0.53
N LEU A 65 -11.84 -2.85 -0.53
CA LEU A 65 -10.65 -2.48 -1.29
C LEU A 65 -10.98 -2.56 -2.78
N THR A 66 -10.75 -1.47 -3.49
CA THR A 66 -10.88 -1.41 -4.95
C THR A 66 -9.52 -1.18 -5.57
N PHE A 67 -9.13 -2.07 -6.49
CA PHE A 67 -7.95 -1.94 -7.31
C PHE A 67 -8.36 -1.62 -8.74
N GLU A 68 -7.88 -0.50 -9.27
CA GLU A 68 -7.96 -0.14 -10.68
C GLU A 68 -6.54 -0.16 -11.25
N THR A 69 -6.38 -0.81 -12.40
CA THR A 69 -5.13 -0.86 -13.14
C THR A 69 -5.40 -0.33 -14.55
N LYS A 70 -4.59 0.64 -14.99
CA LYS A 70 -4.68 1.21 -16.32
C LYS A 70 -3.31 1.23 -16.98
N LEU A 71 -3.18 0.52 -18.11
CA LEU A 71 -2.02 0.63 -18.97
C LEU A 71 -2.10 1.94 -19.78
N THR A 72 -1.01 2.69 -19.80
CA THR A 72 -0.87 3.95 -20.57
C THR A 72 0.36 3.86 -21.46
N ARG A 73 0.53 4.76 -22.44
CA ARG A 73 1.70 4.73 -23.34
C ARG A 73 3.03 4.77 -22.58
N ASP A 74 3.09 5.57 -21.53
CA ASP A 74 4.33 5.89 -20.81
C ASP A 74 4.56 5.05 -19.54
N GLY A 75 3.60 4.20 -19.17
CA GLY A 75 3.65 3.53 -17.87
C GLY A 75 2.38 2.75 -17.51
N VAL A 76 2.29 2.40 -16.24
CA VAL A 76 1.10 1.80 -15.61
C VAL A 76 0.59 2.75 -14.54
N ILE A 77 -0.73 2.99 -14.51
CA ILE A 77 -1.39 3.73 -13.43
C ILE A 77 -2.14 2.72 -12.57
N LEU A 78 -1.85 2.72 -11.28
CA LEU A 78 -2.58 1.96 -10.26
C LEU A 78 -3.39 2.96 -9.43
N LYS A 79 -4.70 2.74 -9.28
CA LYS A 79 -5.53 3.50 -8.35
C LYS A 79 -6.18 2.56 -7.36
N ASP A 80 -5.98 2.85 -6.09
CA ASP A 80 -6.40 2.00 -4.99
C ASP A 80 -7.31 2.81 -4.07
N LYS A 81 -8.49 2.26 -3.78
CA LYS A 81 -9.40 2.81 -2.77
C LYS A 81 -9.57 1.82 -1.66
N PHE A 82 -9.12 2.16 -0.47
CA PHE A 82 -9.24 1.34 0.72
C PHE A 82 -10.16 2.02 1.73
N PHE A 83 -11.02 1.23 2.35
CA PHE A 83 -11.89 1.63 3.44
C PHE A 83 -11.97 0.49 4.44
N ILE A 84 -11.83 0.81 5.73
CA ILE A 84 -12.04 -0.14 6.81
C ILE A 84 -12.62 0.56 8.03
N GLU A 85 -13.52 -0.11 8.72
CA GLU A 85 -14.00 0.29 10.03
C GLU A 85 -13.28 -0.55 11.10
N ILE A 86 -12.52 0.12 11.96
CA ILE A 86 -11.81 -0.51 13.08
C ILE A 86 -12.33 0.11 14.38
N LYS A 87 -12.95 -0.72 15.23
CA LYS A 87 -13.48 -0.29 16.54
C LYS A 87 -14.43 0.92 16.44
N GLY A 88 -15.30 0.96 15.43
CA GLY A 88 -16.24 2.07 15.20
C GLY A 88 -15.61 3.32 14.57
N LYS A 89 -14.32 3.28 14.22
CA LYS A 89 -13.65 4.37 13.50
C LYS A 89 -13.48 3.99 12.03
N GLU A 90 -13.92 4.89 11.16
CA GLU A 90 -13.71 4.78 9.72
C GLU A 90 -12.32 5.29 9.35
N VAL A 91 -11.59 4.43 8.64
CA VAL A 91 -10.27 4.74 8.09
C VAL A 91 -10.32 4.50 6.59
N SER A 92 -9.79 5.44 5.81
CA SER A 92 -9.78 5.31 4.34
C SER A 92 -8.52 5.85 3.71
N MET A 93 -8.23 5.36 2.51
CA MET A 93 -7.11 5.77 1.69
C MET A 93 -7.50 5.75 0.22
N ASP A 94 -7.32 6.87 -0.47
CA ASP A 94 -7.29 6.94 -1.93
C ASP A 94 -5.83 7.10 -2.36
N MET A 95 -5.28 6.10 -3.04
CA MET A 95 -3.91 6.10 -3.54
C MET A 95 -3.88 6.02 -5.06
N THR A 96 -3.00 6.79 -5.68
CA THR A 96 -2.69 6.70 -7.11
C THR A 96 -1.19 6.57 -7.28
N GLN A 97 -0.75 5.54 -7.99
CA GLN A 97 0.65 5.29 -8.32
C GLN A 97 0.83 5.36 -9.83
N THR A 98 1.84 6.09 -10.28
CA THR A 98 2.36 6.00 -11.63
C THR A 98 3.62 5.17 -11.58
N CYS A 99 3.69 4.14 -12.42
CA CYS A 99 4.72 3.11 -12.40
C CYS A 99 5.36 2.97 -13.78
N LEU A 100 6.63 2.58 -13.79
CA LEU A 100 7.31 2.12 -15.00
C LEU A 100 6.68 0.81 -15.49
N ARG A 101 6.82 0.54 -16.78
CA ARG A 101 6.56 -0.78 -17.36
C ARG A 101 7.76 -1.70 -17.12
N ASP A 102 8.01 -2.03 -15.86
CA ASP A 102 8.96 -3.04 -15.45
C ASP A 102 8.32 -4.12 -14.57
N GLN A 103 9.02 -5.23 -14.36
CA GLN A 103 8.50 -6.39 -13.65
C GLN A 103 8.09 -6.11 -12.19
N TYR A 104 8.50 -4.98 -11.62
CA TYR A 104 8.20 -4.59 -10.23
C TYR A 104 7.13 -3.51 -10.13
N LEU A 105 6.62 -3.02 -11.26
CA LEU A 105 5.78 -1.81 -11.32
C LEU A 105 6.44 -0.66 -10.52
N SER A 106 7.73 -0.43 -10.75
CA SER A 106 8.52 0.53 -9.99
C SER A 106 7.85 1.91 -9.99
N PRO A 107 7.50 2.49 -8.83
CA PRO A 107 6.76 3.74 -8.77
C PRO A 107 7.67 4.90 -9.18
N THR A 108 7.16 5.81 -10.00
CA THR A 108 7.77 7.12 -10.32
C THR A 108 7.06 8.25 -9.58
N ARG A 109 5.78 8.06 -9.26
CA ARG A 109 4.97 8.99 -8.47
C ARG A 109 3.94 8.25 -7.65
N ILE A 110 3.71 8.71 -6.43
CA ILE A 110 2.64 8.23 -5.55
C ILE A 110 1.89 9.45 -5.03
N GLU A 111 0.58 9.44 -5.13
CA GLU A 111 -0.29 10.37 -4.42
C GLU A 111 -1.22 9.58 -3.52
N CYS A 112 -1.22 9.91 -2.23
CA CYS A 112 -2.03 9.27 -1.22
C CYS A 112 -2.85 10.32 -0.49
N LYS A 113 -4.15 10.08 -0.34
CA LYS A 113 -5.07 10.86 0.49
C LYS A 113 -5.69 9.92 1.52
N GLY A 114 -5.28 10.08 2.77
CA GLY A 114 -5.80 9.29 3.89
C GLY A 114 -6.79 10.08 4.74
N LYS A 115 -7.68 9.36 5.43
CA LYS A 115 -8.59 9.88 6.48
C LYS A 115 -8.70 8.86 7.62
N GLY A 116 -8.88 9.36 8.86
CA GLY A 116 -9.16 8.54 10.05
C GLY A 116 -7.98 8.38 11.01
N ASP A 117 -7.53 9.47 11.63
CA ASP A 117 -6.55 9.48 12.74
C ASP A 117 -5.20 8.79 12.45
N ASP A 118 -4.37 9.35 11.56
CA ASP A 118 -2.95 9.01 11.34
C ASP A 118 -2.60 7.63 10.74
N GLU A 119 -3.55 6.70 10.61
CA GLU A 119 -3.34 5.35 10.06
C GLU A 119 -2.87 5.39 8.58
N PHE A 120 -3.47 6.27 7.78
CA PHE A 120 -3.01 6.57 6.42
C PHE A 120 -2.66 8.05 6.30
N GLN A 121 -1.39 8.35 6.05
CA GLN A 121 -0.94 9.71 5.85
C GLN A 121 -1.30 10.21 4.45
N THR A 122 -1.70 11.48 4.37
CA THR A 122 -1.81 12.19 3.08
C THR A 122 -0.43 12.65 2.65
N PHE A 123 0.04 12.18 1.49
CA PHE A 123 1.35 12.54 0.97
C PHE A 123 1.42 12.46 -0.56
N LYS A 124 2.47 13.06 -1.12
CA LYS A 124 2.89 12.92 -2.50
C LYS A 124 4.36 12.55 -2.54
N ALA A 125 4.70 11.46 -3.20
CA ALA A 125 6.08 11.05 -3.43
C ALA A 125 6.42 11.17 -4.92
N THR A 126 7.61 11.68 -5.22
CA THR A 126 8.22 11.59 -6.55
C THR A 126 9.50 10.78 -6.42
N ILE A 127 9.64 9.75 -7.26
CA ILE A 127 10.77 8.84 -7.26
C ILE A 127 11.58 9.10 -8.53
N LYS A 128 12.83 9.48 -8.35
CA LYS A 128 13.76 9.77 -9.45
C LYS A 128 15.18 9.45 -9.01
N ASP A 129 15.97 8.86 -9.90
CA ASP A 129 17.41 8.62 -9.68
C ASP A 129 17.71 7.86 -8.36
N GLY A 130 16.89 6.84 -8.06
CA GLY A 130 17.02 6.04 -6.84
C GLY A 130 16.60 6.75 -5.55
N LYS A 131 15.96 7.92 -5.64
CA LYS A 131 15.53 8.70 -4.46
C LYS A 131 14.03 8.98 -4.51
N ALA A 132 13.36 8.84 -3.38
CA ALA A 132 12.01 9.36 -3.17
C ALA A 132 12.06 10.69 -2.43
N THR A 133 11.47 11.71 -3.05
CA THR A 133 11.12 12.98 -2.38
C THR A 133 9.65 12.93 -1.99
N ILE A 134 9.38 12.94 -0.69
CA ILE A 134 8.04 12.84 -0.12
C ILE A 134 7.64 14.20 0.44
N LYS A 135 6.46 14.68 0.03
CA LYS A 135 5.78 15.87 0.55
C LYS A 135 4.51 15.44 1.27
N GLY A 136 4.35 15.80 2.52
CA GLY A 136 3.19 15.44 3.35
C GLY A 136 3.21 16.30 4.61
N GLU A 137 2.78 15.74 5.75
CA GLU A 137 2.89 16.44 7.05
C GLU A 137 4.33 16.81 7.39
N ARG A 138 5.29 15.96 7.00
CA ARG A 138 6.72 16.25 7.07
C ARG A 138 7.36 15.87 5.75
N ASN A 139 8.11 16.81 5.17
CA ASN A 139 8.88 16.53 3.97
C ASN A 139 10.05 15.61 4.30
N LYS A 140 10.31 14.61 3.45
CA LYS A 140 11.39 13.64 3.63
C LYS A 140 12.02 13.30 2.28
N ILE A 141 13.31 12.98 2.30
CA ILE A 141 14.02 12.40 1.17
C ILE A 141 14.58 11.06 1.66
N MET A 142 14.46 10.02 0.83
CA MET A 142 15.02 8.72 1.14
C MET A 142 15.57 8.03 -0.10
N GLU A 143 16.63 7.25 0.09
CA GLU A 143 17.12 6.33 -0.94
C GLU A 143 16.15 5.16 -1.11
N ILE A 144 15.89 4.78 -2.36
CA ILE A 144 15.07 3.66 -2.76
C ILE A 144 15.93 2.73 -3.60
N PRO A 145 16.25 1.53 -3.09
CA PRO A 145 16.95 0.51 -3.86
C PRO A 145 16.20 0.18 -5.16
N LYS A 146 16.96 -0.13 -6.21
CA LYS A 146 16.38 -0.62 -7.46
C LYS A 146 15.56 -1.90 -7.19
N GLY A 147 14.43 -2.05 -7.87
CA GLY A 147 13.51 -3.18 -7.67
C GLY A 147 12.57 -3.03 -6.47
N THR A 148 12.55 -1.87 -5.80
CA THR A 148 11.57 -1.62 -4.74
C THR A 148 10.14 -1.63 -5.29
N VAL A 149 9.31 -2.50 -4.72
CA VAL A 149 7.88 -2.60 -4.99
C VAL A 149 7.08 -2.12 -3.78
N THR A 150 6.02 -1.36 -4.01
CA THR A 150 5.10 -0.98 -2.92
C THR A 150 4.24 -2.17 -2.51
N PHE A 151 3.84 -2.25 -1.24
CA PHE A 151 2.99 -3.34 -0.73
C PHE A 151 1.73 -3.59 -1.58
N PHE A 152 1.02 -2.53 -2.00
CA PHE A 152 -0.20 -2.66 -2.81
C PHE A 152 0.08 -3.14 -4.24
N ALA A 153 1.18 -2.70 -4.86
CA ALA A 153 1.64 -3.24 -6.13
C ALA A 153 2.00 -4.73 -6.01
N PHE A 154 2.73 -5.12 -4.96
CA PHE A 154 3.08 -6.52 -4.72
C PHE A 154 1.84 -7.40 -4.47
N PHE A 155 0.92 -6.95 -3.61
CA PHE A 155 -0.33 -7.67 -3.34
C PHE A 155 -1.13 -7.89 -4.64
N ARG A 156 -1.21 -6.87 -5.49
CA ARG A 156 -1.87 -6.95 -6.79
C ARG A 156 -1.18 -7.98 -7.70
N ILE A 157 0.14 -7.94 -7.80
CA ILE A 157 0.95 -8.90 -8.57
C ILE A 157 0.65 -10.34 -8.13
N VAL A 158 0.67 -10.60 -6.81
CA VAL A 158 0.44 -11.96 -6.27
C VAL A 158 -1.01 -12.42 -6.42
N THR A 159 -1.98 -11.51 -6.41
CA THR A 159 -3.42 -11.85 -6.42
C THR A 159 -4.06 -11.82 -7.81
N GLN A 160 -3.48 -11.10 -8.78
CA GLN A 160 -4.07 -10.87 -10.10
C GLN A 160 -3.26 -11.48 -11.25
N LEU A 161 -2.02 -11.93 -11.02
CA LEU A 161 -1.31 -12.71 -12.02
C LEU A 161 -2.00 -14.07 -12.21
N PRO A 162 -2.19 -14.52 -13.48
CA PRO A 162 -2.56 -15.90 -13.76
C PRO A 162 -1.52 -16.84 -13.13
N ARG A 163 -1.99 -17.92 -12.50
CA ARG A 163 -1.13 -18.99 -11.99
C ARG A 163 -0.90 -20.05 -13.05
#